data_AF-A0A1R3KZS2-F1
#
_entry.id   AF-A0A1R3KZS2-F1
#
_cell.length_a   1.000
_cell.length_b   1.000
_cell.length_c   1.000
_cell.angle_alpha   90.00
_cell.angle_beta   90.00
_cell.angle_gamma   90.00
#
_symmetry.space_group_name_H-M   'P 1'
#
loop_
_entity.id
_entity.type
_entity.pdbx_description
1 polymer ?
#
loop_
_entity_poly.entity_id
_entity_poly.type
_entity_poly.pdbx_seq_one_letter_code
_entity_poly.pdbx_strand_id
1 'polypeptide(L)'
;VGPRAEKERVNCPPNNIILMLAGAGLLWMGWSGFNGGAPFAANTLSALAILNTHICTATSLLTWLLLDSFFFGKASILGAIQGMITGLVCITPGA
;
A
#
# COMPACT_ATOMS: atom_id res chain seq x y z
N VAL A 1 -6.88 -25.97 -1.47
CA VAL A 1 -6.10 -25.35 -0.37
C VAL A 1 -7.09 -24.75 0.60
N GLY A 2 -7.10 -25.21 1.86
CA GLY A 2 -7.99 -24.71 2.92
C GLY A 2 -7.26 -23.70 3.83
N PRO A 3 -8.00 -22.96 4.68
CA PRO A 3 -7.38 -22.03 5.61
C PRO A 3 -6.56 -22.75 6.69
N ARG A 4 -5.60 -22.05 7.29
CA ARG A 4 -4.84 -22.51 8.46
C ARG A 4 -5.76 -22.86 9.65
N ALA A 5 -5.24 -23.60 10.62
CA ALA A 5 -6.01 -23.95 11.81
C ALA A 5 -6.56 -22.69 12.50
N GLU A 6 -7.76 -22.75 13.06
CA GLU A 6 -8.44 -21.59 13.66
C GLU A 6 -7.61 -20.97 14.78
N LYS A 7 -7.03 -21.81 15.67
CA LYS A 7 -6.13 -21.37 16.74
C LYS A 7 -4.98 -20.50 16.25
N GLU A 8 -4.49 -20.74 15.03
CA GLU A 8 -3.40 -19.97 14.43
C GLU A 8 -3.89 -18.65 13.83
N ARG A 9 -5.19 -18.47 13.56
CA ARG A 9 -5.75 -17.27 12.94
C ARG A 9 -6.24 -16.22 13.93
N VAL A 10 -6.62 -16.62 15.14
CA VAL A 10 -7.23 -15.73 16.14
C VAL A 10 -6.28 -14.61 16.58
N ASN A 11 -4.98 -14.89 16.69
CA ASN A 11 -4.00 -13.88 17.06
C ASN A 11 -2.68 -14.10 16.30
N CYS A 12 -2.58 -13.47 15.14
CA CYS A 12 -1.44 -13.56 14.21
C CYS A 12 -0.66 -12.23 14.18
N PRO A 13 0.08 -11.86 15.24
CA PRO A 13 0.95 -10.70 15.16
C PRO A 13 2.06 -10.97 14.12
N PRO A 14 2.49 -9.95 13.37
CA PRO A 14 3.65 -10.09 12.49
C PRO A 14 4.89 -10.40 13.32
N ASN A 15 5.67 -11.38 12.86
CA ASN A 15 6.92 -11.77 13.52
C ASN A 15 8.02 -10.70 13.40
N ASN A 16 8.03 -9.92 12.32
CA ASN A 16 9.00 -8.88 12.05
C ASN A 16 8.39 -7.71 11.27
N ILE A 17 8.09 -6.62 12.00
CA ILE A 17 7.48 -5.41 11.45
C ILE A 17 8.46 -4.65 10.53
N ILE A 18 9.76 -4.68 10.84
CA ILE A 18 10.78 -3.98 10.04
C ILE A 18 10.87 -4.60 8.65
N LEU A 19 10.86 -5.94 8.56
CA LEU A 19 10.86 -6.64 7.28
C LEU A 19 9.60 -6.33 6.47
N MET A 20 8.45 -6.22 7.12
CA MET A 20 7.20 -5.84 6.47
C MET A 20 7.28 -4.42 5.90
N LEU A 21 7.83 -3.46 6.66
CA LEU A 21 8.05 -2.08 6.19
C LEU A 21 9.03 -2.02 5.01
N ALA A 22 10.11 -2.82 5.05
CA ALA A 22 11.04 -2.93 3.93
C ALA A 22 10.33 -3.44 2.67
N GLY A 23 9.49 -4.48 2.80
CA GLY A 23 8.66 -4.97 1.70
C GLY A 23 7.68 -3.93 1.17
N ALA A 24 7.04 -3.17 2.07
CA ALA A 24 6.13 -2.09 1.71
C ALA A 24 6.84 -0.98 0.91
N GLY A 25 8.04 -0.57 1.33
CA GLY A 25 8.84 0.41 0.61
C GLY A 25 9.28 -0.08 -0.77
N LEU A 26 9.72 -1.33 -0.87
CA LEU A 26 10.07 -1.96 -2.16
C LEU A 26 8.86 -2.04 -3.08
N LEU A 27 7.68 -2.38 -2.56
CA LEU A 27 6.44 -2.41 -3.33
C LEU A 27 6.09 -1.03 -3.87
N TRP A 28 6.11 0.03 -3.05
CA TRP A 28 5.79 1.38 -3.53
C TRP A 28 6.79 1.85 -4.60
N MET A 29 8.09 1.67 -4.36
CA MET A 29 9.12 2.00 -5.34
C MET A 29 8.90 1.23 -6.66
N GLY A 30 8.67 -0.08 -6.58
CA GLY A 30 8.40 -0.92 -7.75
C GLY A 30 7.11 -0.54 -8.48
N TRP A 31 6.07 -0.14 -7.75
CA TRP A 31 4.78 0.25 -8.33
C TRP A 31 4.86 1.54 -9.14
N SER A 32 5.78 2.43 -8.77
CA SER A 32 6.06 3.64 -9.56
C SER A 32 6.55 3.28 -10.95
N GLY A 33 7.37 2.23 -11.07
CA GLY A 33 7.77 1.65 -12.35
C GLY A 33 6.66 0.84 -13.03
N PHE A 34 5.82 0.13 -12.26
CA PHE A 34 4.69 -0.64 -12.79
C PHE A 34 3.66 0.26 -13.49
N ASN A 35 3.22 1.34 -12.84
CA ASN A 35 2.27 2.29 -13.40
C ASN A 35 2.94 3.24 -14.40
N GLY A 36 4.08 3.82 -14.03
CA GLY A 36 4.83 4.75 -14.89
C GLY A 36 5.40 4.11 -16.15
N GLY A 37 5.65 2.81 -16.14
CA GLY A 37 6.15 2.04 -17.28
C GLY A 37 5.07 1.52 -18.22
N ALA A 38 3.79 1.57 -17.83
CA ALA A 38 2.68 1.07 -18.63
C ALA A 38 2.59 1.70 -20.05
N PRO A 39 2.97 2.98 -20.27
CA PRO A 39 3.01 3.56 -21.61
C PRO A 39 4.16 3.08 -22.51
N PHE A 40 5.09 2.25 -22.00
CA PHE A 40 6.29 1.76 -22.70
C PHE A 40 7.20 2.86 -23.30
N ALA A 41 7.11 4.08 -22.76
CA ALA A 41 7.90 5.23 -23.21
C ALA A 41 8.12 6.22 -22.06
N ALA A 42 9.15 7.06 -22.15
CA ALA A 42 9.35 8.18 -21.23
C ALA A 42 8.66 9.43 -21.79
N ASN A 43 7.39 9.62 -21.44
CA ASN A 43 6.56 10.72 -21.94
C ASN A 43 5.71 11.35 -20.82
N THR A 44 4.85 12.29 -21.19
CA THR A 44 3.97 12.99 -20.25
C THR A 44 2.93 12.08 -19.60
N LEU A 45 2.47 11.02 -20.28
CA LEU A 45 1.56 10.02 -19.69
C LEU A 45 2.26 9.24 -18.57
N SER A 46 3.52 8.84 -18.78
CA SER A 46 4.33 8.16 -17.76
C SER A 46 4.56 9.05 -16.53
N ALA A 47 4.82 10.34 -16.74
CA ALA A 47 4.95 11.31 -15.66
C ALA A 47 3.64 11.48 -14.86
N LEU A 48 2.50 11.57 -15.56
CA LEU A 48 1.17 11.63 -14.93
C LEU A 48 0.87 10.35 -14.14
N ALA A 49 1.18 9.18 -14.69
CA ALA A 49 0.98 7.90 -14.01
C ALA A 49 1.78 7.78 -12.71
N ILE A 50 3.04 8.21 -12.71
CA ILE A 50 3.85 8.26 -11.50
C ILE A 50 3.26 9.25 -10.48
N LEU A 51 2.85 10.45 -10.92
CA LEU A 51 2.26 11.47 -10.05
C LEU A 51 0.97 10.96 -9.39
N ASN A 52 0.05 10.40 -10.18
CA ASN A 52 -1.19 9.80 -9.71
C ASN A 52 -0.93 8.68 -8.70
N THR A 53 0.06 7.83 -8.99
CA THR A 53 0.48 6.74 -8.10
C THR A 53 0.88 7.26 -6.72
N HIS A 54 1.73 8.29 -6.64
CA HIS A 54 2.16 8.86 -5.37
C HIS A 54 1.03 9.56 -4.62
N ILE A 55 0.22 10.38 -5.30
CA ILE A 55 -0.86 11.14 -4.67
C ILE A 55 -1.95 10.20 -4.14
N CYS A 56 -2.39 9.23 -4.94
CA CYS A 56 -3.41 8.27 -4.51
C CYS A 56 -2.93 7.39 -3.35
N THR A 57 -1.68 6.93 -3.41
CA THR A 57 -1.09 6.13 -2.32
C THR A 57 -0.97 6.93 -1.03
N ALA A 58 -0.49 8.17 -1.10
CA ALA A 58 -0.35 9.04 0.07
C ALA A 58 -1.71 9.37 0.69
N THR A 59 -2.72 9.71 -0.12
CA THR A 59 -4.07 10.02 0.36
C THR A 59 -4.74 8.80 0.99
N SER A 60 -4.63 7.62 0.39
CA SER A 60 -5.14 6.36 0.96
C SER A 60 -4.44 6.00 2.27
N LEU A 61 -3.12 6.11 2.33
CA LEU A 61 -2.34 5.88 3.56
C LEU A 61 -2.78 6.82 4.68
N LEU A 62 -2.87 8.13 4.41
CA LEU A 62 -3.31 9.12 5.39
C LEU A 62 -4.75 8.86 5.85
N THR A 63 -5.63 8.46 4.93
CA THR A 63 -7.01 8.09 5.27
C THR A 63 -7.05 6.93 6.25
N TRP A 64 -6.26 5.87 6.00
CA TRP A 64 -6.15 4.74 6.92
C TRP A 64 -5.61 5.14 8.29
N LEU A 65 -4.55 5.97 8.33
CA LEU A 65 -4.00 6.45 9.58
C LEU A 65 -4.99 7.30 10.38
N LEU A 66 -5.76 8.16 9.71
CA LEU A 66 -6.82 8.94 10.33
C LEU A 66 -7.91 8.02 10.90
N LEU A 67 -8.38 7.04 10.12
CA LEU A 67 -9.37 6.06 10.57
C LEU A 67 -8.84 5.27 11.79
N ASP A 68 -7.59 4.83 11.77
CA ASP A 68 -6.98 4.15 12.91
C ASP A 68 -6.98 5.01 14.17
N SER A 69 -6.58 6.28 14.03
CA SER A 69 -6.61 7.25 15.12
C SER A 69 -8.03 7.50 15.64
N PHE A 70 -9.03 7.59 14.77
CA PHE A 70 -10.41 7.84 15.17
C PHE A 70 -11.07 6.63 15.84
N PHE A 71 -10.88 5.42 15.32
CA PHE A 71 -11.57 4.22 15.83
C PHE A 71 -10.80 3.48 16.92
N PHE A 72 -9.46 3.49 16.88
CA PHE A 72 -8.61 2.74 17.80
C PHE A 72 -7.74 3.64 18.70
N GLY A 73 -7.84 4.98 18.55
CA GLY A 73 -7.15 5.96 19.38
C GLY A 73 -5.65 6.10 19.11
N LYS A 74 -5.10 5.34 18.15
CA LYS A 74 -3.68 5.36 17.78
C LYS A 74 -3.48 4.91 16.34
N ALA A 75 -2.51 5.52 15.66
CA ALA A 75 -2.07 5.10 14.34
C ALA A 75 -1.44 3.70 14.37
N SER A 76 -1.75 2.85 13.39
CA SER A 76 -1.18 1.50 13.26
C SER A 76 -0.24 1.41 12.06
N ILE A 77 0.91 0.76 12.24
CA ILE A 77 1.83 0.46 11.12
C ILE A 77 1.16 -0.52 10.13
N LEU A 78 0.43 -1.51 10.64
CA LEU A 78 -0.33 -2.45 9.80
C LEU A 78 -1.38 -1.72 8.97
N GLY A 79 -2.09 -0.76 9.60
CA GLY A 79 -3.06 0.09 8.91
C GLY A 79 -2.41 0.98 7.86
N ALA A 80 -1.25 1.58 8.15
CA ALA A 80 -0.50 2.37 7.19
C ALA A 80 -0.10 1.57 5.94
N ILE A 81 0.43 0.36 6.13
CA ILE A 81 0.82 -0.53 5.02
C ILE A 81 -0.41 -0.99 4.24
N GLN A 82 -1.51 -1.31 4.93
CA GLN A 82 -2.78 -1.65 4.27
C GLN A 82 -3.32 -0.49 3.43
N GLY A 83 -3.33 0.73 3.98
CA GLY A 83 -3.76 1.94 3.27
C GLY A 83 -2.88 2.25 2.06
N MET A 84 -1.57 2.08 2.20
CA MET A 84 -0.60 2.21 1.10
C MET A 84 -0.92 1.22 -0.03
N ILE A 85 -1.03 -0.08 0.28
CA ILE A 85 -1.32 -1.11 -0.74
C ILE A 85 -2.68 -0.86 -1.39
N THR A 86 -3.68 -0.46 -0.60
CA THR A 86 -5.02 -0.13 -1.11
C THR A 86 -4.96 1.00 -2.13
N GLY A 87 -4.24 2.09 -1.82
CA GLY A 87 -4.06 3.21 -2.76
C GLY A 87 -3.34 2.80 -4.05
N LEU A 88 -2.27 2.02 -3.94
CA LEU A 88 -1.52 1.50 -5.08
C LEU A 88 -2.39 0.63 -6.00
N VAL A 89 -3.18 -0.28 -5.42
CA VAL A 89 -4.08 -1.16 -6.18
C VAL A 89 -5.21 -0.34 -6.82
N CYS A 90 -5.83 0.58 -6.06
CA CYS A 90 -6.95 1.37 -6.55
C CYS A 90 -6.59 2.30 -7.71
N ILE A 91 -5.38 2.90 -7.71
CA ILE A 91 -4.97 3.81 -8.78
C ILE A 91 -4.50 3.09 -10.04
N THR A 92 -4.08 1.83 -9.95
CA THR A 92 -3.51 1.07 -11.08
C THR A 92 -4.31 1.14 -12.39
N PRO A 93 -5.65 0.95 -12.43
CA PRO A 93 -6.41 1.06 -13.68
C PRO A 93 -6.57 2.50 -14.22
N GLY A 94 -6.26 3.52 -13.41
CA GLY A 94 -6.43 4.94 -13.73
C GLY A 94 -5.17 5.77 -13.51
N ALA A 95 -4.00 5.12 -13.49
CA ALA A 95 -2.71 5.77 -13.30
C ALA A 95 -2.38 6.60 -14.54
#